data_AF-A0A5Q3HFK4-F1
#
_entry.id   AF-A0A5Q3HFK4-F1
#
_cell.length_a   1.000
_cell.length_b   1.000
_cell.length_c   1.000
_cell.angle_alpha   90.00
_cell.angle_beta   90.00
_cell.angle_gamma   90.00
#
_symmetry.space_group_name_H-M   'P 1'
#
loop_
_entity.id
_entity.type
_entity.pdbx_description
1 polymer ?
#
loop_
_entity_poly.entity_id
_entity_poly.type
_entity_poly.pdbx_seq_one_letter_code
_entity_poly.pdbx_strand_id
1 'polypeptide(L)'
;MKKLITAIAIAGMACAATVHAQTDPKTELAKKVVALQQGPELDRLVSQLAGSTAQDLIVKWGPQLEANVPKAKQQKASEDLNAELKKYADDAGKLISKQVSKVSAESLVPAYAERFTAEELQQLAAFFESPAVKKYQAAAPELGSLFVQKLVDASRADVVARIKQFDDAAVKIVGAGPAPGAAKPPAKK
;
A
#
# COMPACT_ATOMS: atom_id res chain seq x y z
N MET A 1 10.97 -29.76 83.53
CA MET A 1 10.38 -28.52 84.09
C MET A 1 10.32 -27.47 82.98
N LYS A 2 9.10 -27.09 82.57
CA LYS A 2 8.62 -25.72 82.23
C LYS A 2 9.73 -24.70 81.85
N LYS A 3 9.70 -24.04 80.69
CA LYS A 3 8.70 -23.00 80.32
C LYS A 3 8.69 -22.71 78.81
N LEU A 4 7.51 -22.27 78.37
CA LEU A 4 7.09 -21.67 77.09
C LEU A 4 7.81 -20.34 76.76
N ILE A 5 7.49 -19.80 75.56
CA ILE A 5 7.66 -18.42 75.02
C ILE A 5 8.74 -18.43 73.90
N THR A 6 8.53 -18.08 72.62
CA THR A 6 7.65 -17.10 71.96
C THR A 6 7.41 -17.50 70.49
N ALA A 7 6.22 -17.19 69.97
CA ALA A 7 5.84 -17.33 68.57
C ALA A 7 6.61 -16.38 67.64
N ILE A 8 7.10 -16.91 66.52
CA ILE A 8 7.51 -16.13 65.34
C ILE A 8 6.27 -15.99 64.46
N ALA A 9 5.63 -14.83 64.49
CA ALA A 9 4.69 -14.41 63.46
C ALA A 9 5.47 -13.58 62.43
N ILE A 10 5.99 -14.25 61.40
CA ILE A 10 6.44 -13.54 60.18
C ILE A 10 5.15 -13.08 59.49
N ALA A 11 4.85 -11.80 59.63
CA ALA A 11 3.93 -11.10 58.77
C ALA A 11 4.51 -11.11 57.35
N GLY A 12 4.20 -12.17 56.59
CA GLY A 12 4.34 -12.17 55.15
C GLY A 12 3.34 -11.17 54.59
N MET A 13 3.78 -9.94 54.36
CA MET A 13 3.09 -9.00 53.51
C MET A 13 3.14 -9.58 52.09
N ALA A 14 2.19 -10.47 51.78
CA ALA A 14 1.86 -10.78 50.41
C ALA A 14 1.31 -9.49 49.81
N CYS A 15 2.17 -8.76 49.10
CA CYS A 15 1.71 -7.87 48.05
C CYS A 15 1.00 -8.77 47.03
N ALA A 16 -0.29 -9.01 47.26
CA ALA A 16 -1.21 -9.30 46.18
C ALA A 16 -1.14 -8.08 45.29
N ALA A 17 -0.26 -8.12 44.29
CA ALA A 17 -0.42 -7.30 43.10
C ALA A 17 -1.78 -7.70 42.55
N THR A 18 -2.82 -6.96 42.94
CA THR A 18 -4.08 -6.96 42.23
C THR A 18 -3.70 -6.54 40.82
N VAL A 19 -3.60 -7.52 39.91
CA VAL A 19 -3.63 -7.30 38.47
C VAL A 19 -5.03 -6.77 38.19
N HIS A 20 -5.25 -5.51 38.52
CA HIS A 20 -6.36 -4.76 37.96
C HIS A 20 -6.05 -4.66 36.48
N ALA A 21 -7.01 -5.08 35.64
CA ALA A 21 -7.03 -4.85 34.21
C ALA A 21 -7.21 -3.35 33.89
N GLN A 22 -6.40 -2.47 34.50
CA GLN A 22 -6.12 -1.15 33.95
C GLN A 22 -5.24 -1.39 32.75
N THR A 23 -5.75 -1.07 31.58
CA THR A 23 -4.95 -1.11 30.36
C THR A 23 -3.76 -0.18 30.57
N ASP A 24 -2.55 -0.74 30.47
CA ASP A 24 -1.30 -0.02 30.63
C ASP A 24 -1.31 1.26 29.75
N PRO A 25 -1.02 2.46 30.29
CA PRO A 25 -1.01 3.71 29.52
C PRO A 25 -0.23 3.62 28.21
N LYS A 26 0.84 2.83 28.19
CA LYS A 26 1.63 2.56 26.97
C LYS A 26 0.83 1.78 25.92
N THR A 27 0.00 0.84 26.34
CA THR A 27 -0.90 0.07 25.46
C THR A 27 -1.99 0.98 24.86
N GLU A 28 -2.53 1.94 25.62
CA GLU A 28 -3.49 2.92 25.08
C GLU A 28 -2.83 3.86 24.06
N LEU A 29 -1.60 4.30 24.31
CA LEU A 29 -0.83 5.07 23.33
C LEU A 29 -0.54 4.25 22.06
N ALA A 30 -0.19 2.97 22.20
CA ALA A 30 0.00 2.07 21.06
C ALA A 30 -1.29 1.90 20.24
N LYS A 31 -2.44 1.69 20.90
CA LYS A 31 -3.77 1.65 20.24
C LYS A 31 -4.03 2.92 19.45
N LYS A 32 -3.77 4.08 20.05
CA LYS A 32 -3.96 5.39 19.41
C LYS A 32 -3.06 5.53 18.18
N VAL A 33 -1.77 5.21 18.29
CA VAL A 33 -0.82 5.28 17.18
C VAL A 33 -1.21 4.33 16.03
N VAL A 34 -1.63 3.10 16.35
CA VAL A 34 -2.10 2.14 15.33
C VAL A 34 -3.35 2.67 14.64
N ALA A 35 -4.32 3.21 15.38
CA ALA A 35 -5.54 3.79 14.81
C ALA A 35 -5.25 5.00 13.93
N LEU A 36 -4.30 5.87 14.31
CA LEU A 36 -3.89 7.04 13.52
C LEU A 36 -3.22 6.67 12.17
N GLN A 37 -2.70 5.45 12.06
CA GLN A 37 -2.14 4.92 10.82
C GLN A 37 -3.18 4.22 9.93
N GLN A 38 -4.36 3.90 10.48
CA GLN A 38 -5.46 3.40 9.68
C GLN A 38 -6.02 4.57 8.86
N GLY A 39 -5.69 4.58 7.57
CA GLY A 39 -6.12 5.62 6.63
C GLY A 39 -6.51 5.03 5.28
N PRO A 40 -6.73 5.89 4.26
CA PRO A 40 -7.22 5.46 2.94
C PRO A 40 -6.37 4.38 2.26
N GLU A 41 -5.06 4.34 2.56
CA GLU A 41 -4.15 3.31 2.04
C GLU A 41 -4.48 1.90 2.56
N LEU A 42 -5.01 1.78 3.78
CA LEU A 42 -5.47 0.50 4.31
C LEU A 42 -6.74 0.03 3.58
N ASP A 43 -7.67 0.94 3.27
CA ASP A 43 -8.86 0.60 2.48
C ASP A 43 -8.49 0.20 1.05
N ARG A 44 -7.49 0.86 0.46
CA ARG A 44 -6.90 0.49 -0.82
C ARG A 44 -6.28 -0.90 -0.75
N LEU A 45 -5.53 -1.21 0.31
CA LEU A 45 -4.94 -2.54 0.52
C LEU A 45 -6.02 -3.62 0.65
N VAL A 46 -7.08 -3.37 1.44
CA VAL A 46 -8.22 -4.30 1.59
C VAL A 46 -8.87 -4.55 0.23
N SER A 47 -9.10 -3.50 -0.55
CA SER A 47 -9.69 -3.60 -1.90
C SER A 47 -8.79 -4.38 -2.85
N GLN A 48 -7.48 -4.17 -2.79
CA GLN A 48 -6.49 -4.89 -3.59
C GLN A 48 -6.45 -6.38 -3.22
N LEU A 49 -6.51 -6.72 -1.93
CA LEU A 49 -6.54 -8.10 -1.47
C LEU A 49 -7.82 -8.80 -1.96
N ALA A 50 -8.98 -8.17 -1.82
CA ALA A 50 -10.24 -8.70 -2.31
C ALA A 50 -10.26 -8.86 -3.84
N GLY A 51 -9.69 -7.90 -4.58
CA GLY A 51 -9.52 -7.99 -6.02
C GLY A 51 -8.60 -9.15 -6.43
N SER A 52 -7.53 -9.38 -5.68
CA SER A 52 -6.60 -10.48 -5.96
C SER A 52 -7.29 -11.86 -5.84
N THR A 53 -8.17 -12.06 -4.85
CA THR A 53 -8.89 -13.34 -4.72
C THR A 53 -9.96 -13.51 -5.80
N ALA A 54 -10.51 -12.42 -6.35
CA ALA A 54 -11.43 -12.48 -7.49
C ALA A 54 -10.70 -12.88 -8.78
N GLN A 55 -9.41 -12.55 -8.92
CA GLN A 55 -8.61 -12.94 -10.08
C GLN A 55 -8.47 -14.47 -10.20
N ASP A 56 -8.36 -15.19 -9.08
CA ASP A 56 -8.31 -16.65 -9.07
C ASP A 56 -9.60 -17.27 -9.63
N LEU A 57 -10.76 -16.65 -9.36
CA LEU A 57 -12.04 -17.07 -9.91
C LEU A 57 -12.12 -16.82 -11.42
N ILE A 58 -11.58 -15.71 -11.91
CA ILE A 58 -11.49 -15.41 -13.35
C ILE A 58 -10.64 -16.47 -14.05
N VAL A 59 -9.46 -16.78 -13.51
CA VAL A 59 -8.55 -17.80 -14.09
C VAL A 59 -9.23 -19.17 -14.12
N LYS A 60 -10.01 -19.51 -13.09
CA LYS A 60 -10.75 -20.77 -13.02
C LYS A 60 -11.92 -20.86 -14.00
N TRP A 61 -12.72 -19.80 -14.10
CA TRP A 61 -14.02 -19.84 -14.81
C TRP A 61 -13.96 -19.30 -16.24
N GLY A 62 -12.98 -18.47 -16.59
CA GLY A 62 -12.80 -17.96 -17.96
C GLY A 62 -12.73 -19.07 -19.01
N PRO A 63 -11.81 -20.05 -18.89
CA PRO A 63 -11.74 -21.16 -19.84
C PRO A 63 -13.01 -22.03 -19.85
N GLN A 64 -13.69 -22.16 -18.71
CA GLN A 64 -14.92 -22.95 -18.61
C GLN A 64 -16.10 -22.26 -19.29
N LEU A 65 -16.17 -20.93 -19.22
CA LEU A 65 -17.13 -20.13 -19.97
C LEU A 65 -16.95 -20.35 -21.47
N GLU A 66 -15.71 -20.25 -21.96
CA GLU A 66 -15.39 -20.44 -23.37
C GLU A 66 -15.69 -21.86 -23.86
N ALA A 67 -15.35 -22.87 -23.05
CA ALA A 67 -15.51 -24.28 -23.42
C ALA A 67 -16.95 -24.78 -23.36
N ASN A 68 -17.74 -24.31 -22.37
CA ASN A 68 -19.04 -24.92 -22.05
C ASN A 68 -20.25 -24.05 -22.46
N VAL A 69 -20.06 -22.77 -22.78
CA VAL A 69 -21.16 -21.88 -23.17
C VAL A 69 -21.17 -21.65 -24.68
N PRO A 70 -22.29 -21.87 -25.38
CA PRO A 70 -22.40 -21.57 -26.82
C PRO A 70 -22.10 -20.10 -27.10
N LYS A 71 -21.38 -19.81 -28.20
CA LYS A 71 -20.93 -18.43 -28.55
C LYS A 71 -22.04 -17.37 -28.47
N ALA A 72 -23.25 -17.67 -28.92
CA ALA A 72 -24.39 -16.75 -28.88
C ALA A 72 -24.82 -16.33 -27.45
N LYS A 73 -24.44 -17.09 -26.42
CA LYS A 73 -24.75 -16.83 -25.00
C LYS A 73 -23.54 -16.38 -24.18
N GLN A 74 -22.32 -16.41 -24.73
CA GLN A 74 -21.09 -16.11 -24.00
C GLN A 74 -21.06 -14.68 -23.46
N GLN A 75 -21.52 -13.69 -24.23
CA GLN A 75 -21.55 -12.29 -23.78
C GLN A 75 -22.38 -12.13 -22.50
N LYS A 76 -23.64 -12.61 -22.53
CA LYS A 76 -24.52 -12.54 -21.36
C LYS A 76 -23.96 -13.32 -20.17
N ALA A 77 -23.44 -14.52 -20.40
CA ALA A 77 -22.84 -15.31 -19.34
C ALA A 77 -21.57 -14.66 -18.76
N SER A 78 -20.79 -13.94 -19.57
CA SER A 78 -19.65 -13.14 -19.09
C SER A 78 -20.13 -11.97 -18.22
N GLU A 79 -21.17 -11.25 -18.64
CA GLU A 79 -21.76 -10.16 -17.86
C GLU A 79 -22.31 -10.65 -16.51
N ASP A 80 -23.05 -11.77 -16.51
CA ASP A 80 -23.61 -12.38 -15.31
C ASP A 80 -22.46 -12.85 -14.36
N LEU A 81 -21.39 -13.46 -14.89
CA LEU A 81 -20.20 -13.82 -14.11
C LEU A 81 -19.46 -12.59 -13.56
N ASN A 82 -19.32 -11.52 -14.35
CA ASN A 82 -18.68 -10.28 -13.91
C ASN A 82 -19.46 -9.62 -12.76
N ALA A 83 -20.80 -9.69 -12.78
CA ALA A 83 -21.63 -9.21 -11.70
C ALA A 83 -21.42 -10.02 -10.41
N GLU A 84 -21.36 -11.35 -10.49
CA GLU A 84 -21.05 -12.21 -9.34
C GLU A 84 -19.61 -12.02 -8.83
N LEU A 85 -18.63 -11.82 -9.72
CA LEU A 85 -17.25 -11.50 -9.36
C LEU A 85 -17.15 -10.19 -8.60
N LYS A 86 -17.89 -9.16 -9.04
CA LYS A 86 -17.96 -7.88 -8.33
C LYS A 86 -18.56 -8.05 -6.93
N LYS A 87 -19.67 -8.78 -6.81
CA LYS A 87 -20.31 -9.08 -5.53
C LYS A 87 -19.35 -9.84 -4.61
N TYR A 88 -18.67 -10.86 -5.14
CA TYR A 88 -17.66 -11.61 -4.40
C TYR A 88 -16.54 -10.70 -3.88
N ALA A 89 -15.97 -9.83 -4.73
CA ALA A 89 -14.92 -8.90 -4.32
C ALA A 89 -15.41 -7.93 -3.25
N ASP A 90 -16.62 -7.39 -3.40
CA ASP A 90 -17.23 -6.48 -2.41
C ASP A 90 -17.45 -7.19 -1.05
N ASP A 91 -17.90 -8.45 -1.07
CA ASP A 91 -18.11 -9.24 0.15
C ASP A 91 -16.79 -9.69 0.78
N ALA A 92 -15.82 -10.10 -0.02
CA ALA A 92 -14.46 -10.40 0.45
C ALA A 92 -13.82 -9.17 1.09
N GLY A 93 -13.95 -7.99 0.47
CA GLY A 93 -13.48 -6.73 1.03
C GLY A 93 -14.09 -6.44 2.41
N LYS A 94 -15.41 -6.62 2.58
CA LYS A 94 -16.07 -6.47 3.88
C LYS A 94 -15.57 -7.49 4.92
N LEU A 95 -15.35 -8.73 4.52
CA LEU A 95 -14.84 -9.77 5.42
C LEU A 95 -13.43 -9.44 5.92
N ILE A 96 -12.55 -9.00 5.02
CA ILE A 96 -11.18 -8.61 5.34
C ILE A 96 -11.19 -7.33 6.20
N SER A 97 -12.01 -6.33 5.84
CA SER A 97 -12.18 -5.10 6.63
C SER A 97 -12.62 -5.39 8.07
N LYS A 98 -13.56 -6.33 8.28
CA LYS A 98 -13.98 -6.77 9.62
C LYS A 98 -12.84 -7.36 10.46
N GLN A 99 -11.82 -7.93 9.82
CA GLN A 99 -10.65 -8.46 10.54
C GLN A 99 -9.64 -7.38 10.93
N VAL A 100 -9.67 -6.19 10.30
CA VAL A 100 -8.70 -5.11 10.57
C VAL A 100 -8.64 -4.76 12.05
N SER A 101 -9.79 -4.51 12.68
CA SER A 101 -9.83 -4.13 14.10
C SER A 101 -9.31 -5.25 15.01
N LYS A 102 -9.64 -6.50 14.69
CA LYS A 102 -9.19 -7.68 15.44
C LYS A 102 -7.67 -7.86 15.33
N VAL A 103 -7.14 -7.92 14.11
CA VAL A 103 -5.70 -8.08 13.85
C VAL A 103 -4.90 -6.90 14.41
N SER A 104 -5.46 -5.70 14.35
CA SER A 104 -4.85 -4.52 14.96
C SER A 104 -4.72 -4.69 16.48
N ALA A 105 -5.80 -5.09 17.15
CA ALA A 105 -5.82 -5.27 18.60
C ALA A 105 -4.97 -6.46 19.08
N GLU A 106 -5.01 -7.60 18.38
CA GLU A 106 -4.35 -8.84 18.79
C GLU A 106 -2.87 -8.90 18.37
N SER A 107 -2.46 -8.19 17.32
CA SER A 107 -1.11 -8.31 16.76
C SER A 107 -0.37 -6.98 16.68
N LEU A 108 -0.96 -5.93 16.09
CA LEU A 108 -0.24 -4.67 15.89
C LEU A 108 -0.04 -3.90 17.21
N VAL A 109 -1.08 -3.77 18.03
CA VAL A 109 -1.00 -3.02 19.28
C VAL A 109 0.06 -3.59 20.23
N PRO A 110 0.10 -4.91 20.52
CA PRO A 110 1.19 -5.50 21.30
C PRO A 110 2.56 -5.28 20.65
N ALA A 111 2.66 -5.40 19.33
CA ALA A 111 3.91 -5.19 18.61
C ALA A 111 4.45 -3.75 18.76
N TYR A 112 3.57 -2.74 18.77
CA TYR A 112 3.92 -1.35 19.04
C TYR A 112 4.30 -1.12 20.50
N ALA A 113 3.52 -1.66 21.44
CA ALA A 113 3.79 -1.55 22.87
C ALA A 113 5.12 -2.22 23.27
N GLU A 114 5.55 -3.26 22.55
CA GLU A 114 6.85 -3.92 22.76
C GLU A 114 8.01 -3.09 22.21
N ARG A 115 7.87 -2.51 21.01
CA ARG A 115 8.98 -1.90 20.25
C ARG A 115 9.28 -0.45 20.61
N PHE A 116 8.30 0.29 21.09
CA PHE A 116 8.43 1.71 21.38
C PHE A 116 8.27 1.97 22.87
N THR A 117 8.88 3.05 23.37
CA THR A 117 8.62 3.60 24.71
C THR A 117 7.30 4.38 24.75
N ALA A 118 6.79 4.70 25.94
CA ALA A 118 5.58 5.50 26.06
C ALA A 118 5.78 6.91 25.47
N GLU A 119 6.96 7.48 25.68
CA GLU A 119 7.37 8.78 25.17
C GLU A 119 7.40 8.79 23.63
N GLU A 120 7.99 7.78 23.00
CA GLU A 120 8.02 7.65 21.54
C GLU A 120 6.62 7.46 20.96
N LEU A 121 5.77 6.65 21.58
CA LEU A 121 4.38 6.47 21.14
C LEU A 121 3.59 7.79 21.24
N GLN A 122 3.83 8.58 22.29
CA GLN A 122 3.22 9.90 22.42
C GLN A 122 3.71 10.86 21.33
N GLN A 123 5.01 10.85 21.02
CA GLN A 123 5.58 11.66 19.92
C GLN A 123 4.99 11.26 18.56
N LEU A 124 4.87 9.96 18.29
CA LEU A 124 4.23 9.44 17.07
C LEU A 124 2.77 9.87 16.98
N ALA A 125 2.00 9.74 18.07
CA ALA A 125 0.62 10.19 18.10
C ALA A 125 0.50 11.69 17.79
N ALA A 126 1.32 12.53 18.45
CA ALA A 126 1.35 13.96 18.21
C ALA A 126 1.75 14.31 16.76
N PHE A 127 2.70 13.57 16.19
CA PHE A 127 3.10 13.72 14.79
C PHE A 127 1.95 13.44 13.83
N PHE A 128 1.26 12.31 13.97
CA PHE A 128 0.14 11.96 13.08
C PHE A 128 -1.09 12.88 13.27
N GLU A 129 -1.30 13.39 14.49
CA GLU A 129 -2.38 14.34 14.77
C GLU A 129 -2.08 15.75 14.27
N SER A 130 -0.81 16.08 14.03
CA SER A 130 -0.36 17.41 13.62
C SER A 130 -1.12 17.91 12.38
N PRO A 131 -1.79 19.07 12.48
CA PRO A 131 -2.46 19.69 11.33
C PRO A 131 -1.51 19.97 10.17
N ALA A 132 -0.24 20.30 10.47
CA ALA A 132 0.78 20.52 9.46
C ALA A 132 1.10 19.22 8.71
N VAL A 133 1.20 18.09 9.42
CA VAL A 133 1.43 16.76 8.81
C VAL A 133 0.23 16.35 7.95
N LYS A 134 -1.00 16.52 8.44
CA LYS A 134 -2.21 16.25 7.66
C LYS A 134 -2.28 17.11 6.39
N LYS A 135 -1.98 18.40 6.48
CA LYS A 135 -1.91 19.31 5.33
C LYS A 135 -0.83 18.88 4.34
N TYR A 136 0.35 18.50 4.83
CA TYR A 136 1.44 18.02 4.00
C TYR A 136 1.05 16.73 3.25
N GLN A 137 0.46 15.74 3.92
CA GLN A 137 0.00 14.50 3.28
C GLN A 137 -1.03 14.76 2.18
N ALA A 138 -1.99 15.65 2.42
CA ALA A 138 -2.99 16.03 1.42
C ALA A 138 -2.39 16.79 0.21
N ALA A 139 -1.36 17.62 0.44
CA ALA A 139 -0.72 18.42 -0.60
C ALA A 139 0.41 17.68 -1.35
N ALA A 140 0.99 16.63 -0.77
CA ALA A 140 2.18 15.95 -1.31
C ALA A 140 2.02 15.46 -2.76
N PRO A 141 0.88 14.87 -3.19
CA PRO A 141 0.71 14.46 -4.59
C PRO A 141 0.79 15.63 -5.57
N GLU A 142 0.19 16.78 -5.22
CA GLU A 142 0.20 17.99 -6.05
C GLU A 142 1.61 18.58 -6.14
N LEU A 143 2.31 18.66 -5.00
CA LEU A 143 3.71 19.12 -4.95
C LEU A 143 4.61 18.22 -5.81
N GLY A 144 4.40 16.90 -5.77
CA GLY A 144 5.11 15.95 -6.61
C GLY A 144 4.82 16.15 -8.10
N SER A 145 3.54 16.34 -8.46
CA SER A 145 3.13 16.62 -9.85
C SER A 145 3.76 17.91 -10.38
N LEU A 146 3.76 18.97 -9.57
CA LEU A 146 4.41 20.24 -9.89
C LEU A 146 5.91 20.05 -10.13
N PHE A 147 6.60 19.32 -9.24
CA PHE A 147 8.03 19.04 -9.40
C PHE A 147 8.32 18.28 -10.71
N VAL A 148 7.56 17.23 -11.02
CA VAL A 148 7.73 16.45 -12.25
C VAL A 148 7.50 17.31 -13.49
N GLN A 149 6.44 18.12 -13.51
CA GLN A 149 6.15 19.03 -14.63
C GLN A 149 7.34 19.97 -14.88
N LYS A 150 7.83 20.64 -13.83
CA LYS A 150 8.96 21.57 -13.94
C LYS A 150 10.26 20.87 -14.33
N LEU A 151 10.49 19.66 -13.84
CA LEU A 151 11.68 18.88 -14.20
C LEU A 151 11.65 18.47 -15.69
N VAL A 152 10.49 18.06 -16.21
CA VAL A 152 10.32 17.77 -17.65
C VAL A 152 10.54 19.02 -18.48
N ASP A 153 9.94 20.15 -18.10
CA ASP A 153 10.08 21.41 -18.82
C ASP A 153 11.55 21.85 -18.88
N ALA A 154 12.25 21.76 -17.76
CA ALA A 154 13.65 22.15 -17.66
C ALA A 154 14.61 21.22 -18.43
N SER A 155 14.30 19.92 -18.54
CA SER A 155 15.18 18.92 -19.16
C SER A 155 14.88 18.64 -20.63
N ARG A 156 13.70 19.02 -21.15
CA ARG A 156 13.22 18.66 -22.49
C ARG A 156 14.20 19.00 -23.60
N ALA A 157 14.75 20.21 -23.60
CA ALA A 157 15.64 20.67 -24.68
C ALA A 157 16.90 19.82 -24.76
N ASP A 158 17.53 19.55 -23.62
CA ASP A 158 18.75 18.75 -23.54
C ASP A 158 18.51 17.29 -23.94
N VAL A 159 17.40 16.70 -23.48
CA VAL A 159 17.03 15.33 -23.86
C VAL A 159 16.78 15.23 -25.37
N VAL A 160 16.05 16.19 -25.96
CA VAL A 160 15.82 16.25 -27.42
C VAL A 160 17.14 16.39 -28.18
N ALA A 161 18.07 17.19 -27.68
CA ALA A 161 19.40 17.31 -28.29
C ALA A 161 20.17 15.99 -28.25
N ARG A 162 20.06 15.22 -27.16
CA ARG A 162 20.70 13.88 -27.05
C ARG A 162 20.07 12.86 -27.99
N ILE A 163 18.74 12.91 -28.20
CA ILE A 163 18.05 12.07 -29.20
C ILE A 163 18.61 12.36 -30.58
N LYS A 164 18.72 13.63 -30.98
CA LYS A 164 19.29 14.00 -32.28
C LYS A 164 20.74 13.52 -32.43
N GLN A 165 21.57 13.66 -31.40
CA GLN A 165 22.95 13.15 -31.41
C GLN A 165 23.00 11.64 -31.61
N PHE A 166 22.08 10.91 -30.98
CA PHE A 166 21.95 9.47 -31.17
C PHE A 166 21.53 9.14 -32.61
N ASP A 167 20.53 9.84 -33.16
CA ASP A 167 20.08 9.63 -34.55
C ASP A 167 21.22 9.86 -35.55
N ASP A 168 22.01 10.94 -35.38
CA ASP A 168 23.16 11.24 -36.22
C ASP A 168 24.23 10.14 -36.16
N ALA A 169 24.44 9.54 -34.97
CA ALA A 169 25.36 8.42 -34.80
C ALA A 169 24.80 7.13 -35.41
N ALA A 170 23.52 6.85 -35.19
CA ALA A 170 22.83 5.69 -35.73
C ALA A 170 22.87 5.69 -37.26
N VAL A 171 22.53 6.79 -37.92
CA VAL A 171 22.58 6.95 -39.39
C VAL A 171 23.96 6.57 -39.96
N LYS A 172 25.05 7.00 -39.29
CA LYS A 172 26.41 6.64 -39.70
C LYS A 172 26.70 5.15 -39.55
N ILE A 173 26.17 4.51 -38.50
CA ILE A 173 26.38 3.08 -38.23
C ILE A 173 25.60 2.20 -39.20
N VAL A 174 24.31 2.48 -39.43
CA VAL A 174 23.47 1.69 -40.36
C VAL A 174 23.78 1.97 -41.84
N GLY A 175 24.65 2.93 -42.15
CA GLY A 175 25.10 3.19 -43.52
C GLY A 175 24.07 3.87 -44.42
N ALA A 176 23.01 4.45 -43.85
CA ALA A 176 21.99 5.20 -44.58
C ALA A 176 22.42 6.67 -44.78
N GLY A 177 23.51 6.90 -45.52
CA GLY A 177 23.84 8.25 -45.99
C GLY A 177 22.77 8.78 -46.96
N PRO A 178 22.56 10.11 -47.08
CA PRO A 178 21.67 10.65 -48.10
C PRO A 178 22.13 10.14 -49.46
N ALA A 179 21.20 9.61 -50.26
CA ALA A 179 21.50 9.15 -51.60
C ALA A 179 22.26 10.25 -52.36
N PRO A 180 23.45 9.96 -52.93
CA PRO A 180 24.15 10.91 -53.79
C PRO A 180 23.18 11.37 -54.87
N GLY A 181 23.09 12.70 -55.02
CA GLY A 181 22.04 13.37 -55.77
C GLY A 181 21.73 12.72 -57.12
N ALA A 182 20.44 12.65 -57.43
CA ALA A 182 19.98 12.42 -58.79
C ALA A 182 20.65 13.44 -59.71
N ALA A 183 21.71 13.00 -60.39
CA ALA A 183 22.34 13.75 -61.46
C ALA A 183 21.25 14.07 -62.50
N LYS A 184 21.06 15.37 -62.77
CA LYS A 184 20.18 15.83 -63.84
C LYS A 184 20.56 15.12 -65.15
N PRO A 185 19.58 14.64 -65.95
CA PRO A 185 19.89 14.03 -67.22
C PRO A 185 20.53 15.06 -68.18
N PRO A 186 21.43 14.63 -69.08
CA PRO A 186 22.08 15.54 -70.01
C PRO A 186 21.06 16.14 -70.98
N ALA A 187 21.08 17.46 -71.12
CA ALA A 187 20.30 18.17 -72.11
C ALA A 187 20.81 17.81 -73.52
N LYS A 188 19.90 17.38 -74.40
CA LYS A 188 20.20 17.12 -75.81
C LYS A 188 20.15 18.41 -76.63
N LYS A 189 21.11 18.48 -77.56
CA LYS A 189 21.33 19.42 -78.68
C LYS A 189 22.18 20.64 -78.37
#